data_AF-A0A3C1FV39-F1
#
_entry.id   AF-A0A3C1FV39-F1
#
_cell.length_a   1.000
_cell.length_b   1.000
_cell.length_c   1.000
_cell.angle_alpha   90.00
_cell.angle_beta   90.00
_cell.angle_gamma   90.00
#
_symmetry.space_group_name_H-M   'P 1'
#
loop_
_entity.id
_entity.type
_entity.pdbx_description
1 polymer ?
#
loop_
_entity_poly.entity_id
_entity_poly.type
_entity_poly.pdbx_seq_one_letter_code
_entity_poly.pdbx_strand_id
1 'polypeptide(L)'
;MAEIEKKAIQWRAQLKPQYQRLSQIHGDFHPGNIWFKDATDFVLLDRSRGPWGEPADDVTALTINYIFFSIMHNGEVRGAYLEGLQLFFEDYVRESGDNEVYSVLQPFYAFRGVVVANPLFYPDLTIEKRKTIFRFIQNILDAKRFEPEKVNEYLG
;
A
#
# COMPACT_ATOMS: atom_id res chain seq x y z
N MET A 1 -14.57 -0.23 12.00
CA MET A 1 -13.43 0.27 12.81
C MET A 1 -12.97 -0.74 13.85
N ALA A 2 -13.79 -1.14 14.83
CA ALA A 2 -13.38 -2.09 15.87
C ALA A 2 -12.74 -3.40 15.32
N GLU A 3 -13.30 -3.98 14.25
CA GLU A 3 -12.73 -5.19 13.63
C GLU A 3 -11.36 -4.95 12.97
N ILE A 4 -11.16 -3.79 12.36
CA ILE A 4 -9.88 -3.40 11.75
C ILE A 4 -8.81 -3.26 12.84
N GLU A 5 -9.16 -2.62 13.96
CA GLU A 5 -8.25 -2.43 15.09
C GLU A 5 -7.85 -3.77 15.74
N LYS A 6 -8.80 -4.69 15.94
CA LYS A 6 -8.51 -6.04 16.45
C LYS A 6 -7.54 -6.79 15.53
N LYS A 7 -7.78 -6.78 14.21
CA LYS A 7 -6.89 -7.40 13.22
C LYS A 7 -5.52 -6.75 13.21
N ALA A 8 -5.43 -5.42 13.32
CA ALA A 8 -4.15 -4.71 13.41
C ALA A 8 -3.35 -5.12 14.66
N ILE A 9 -4.01 -5.33 15.81
CA ILE A 9 -3.35 -5.85 17.02
C ILE A 9 -2.82 -7.27 16.80
N GLN A 10 -3.57 -8.13 16.12
CA GLN A 10 -3.13 -9.48 15.77
C GLN A 10 -1.90 -9.43 14.84
N TRP A 11 -1.93 -8.58 13.81
CA TRP A 11 -0.77 -8.36 12.92
C TRP A 11 0.47 -7.87 13.67
N ARG A 12 0.32 -6.98 14.66
CA ARG A 12 1.46 -6.55 15.50
C ARG A 12 2.15 -7.73 16.17
N ALA A 13 1.39 -8.72 16.65
CA ALA A 13 1.97 -9.93 17.24
C ALA A 13 2.65 -10.82 16.18
N GLN A 14 2.06 -10.95 14.99
CA GLN A 14 2.61 -11.73 13.88
C GLN A 14 3.90 -11.16 13.30
N LEU A 15 4.04 -9.82 13.27
CA LEU A 15 5.24 -9.16 12.75
C LEU A 15 6.41 -9.14 13.75
N LYS A 16 6.14 -9.35 15.05
CA LYS A 16 7.17 -9.26 16.10
C LYS A 16 8.40 -10.16 15.87
N PRO A 17 8.26 -11.42 15.38
CA PRO A 17 9.40 -12.27 15.05
C PRO A 17 10.20 -11.81 13.81
N GLN A 18 9.63 -10.95 12.97
CA GLN A 18 10.21 -10.50 11.68
C GLN A 18 11.20 -9.34 11.84
N TYR A 19 11.90 -9.24 12.98
CA TYR A 19 12.79 -8.12 13.30
C TYR A 19 13.97 -7.97 12.31
N GLN A 20 14.33 -9.04 11.61
CA GLN A 20 15.40 -9.05 10.60
C GLN A 20 15.05 -8.21 9.37
N ARG A 21 13.77 -7.87 9.18
CA ARG A 21 13.29 -7.02 8.08
C ARG A 21 13.49 -5.52 8.34
N LEU A 22 13.98 -5.14 9.53
CA LEU A 22 14.28 -3.76 9.85
C LEU A 22 15.28 -3.20 8.83
N SER A 23 14.84 -2.22 8.07
CA SER A 23 15.58 -1.66 6.93
C SER A 23 15.61 -0.15 7.01
N GLN A 24 16.57 0.44 6.30
CA GLN A 24 16.54 1.87 6.09
C GLN A 24 15.43 2.18 5.07
N ILE A 25 14.48 3.04 5.42
CA ILE A 25 13.34 3.39 4.56
C ILE A 25 13.31 4.90 4.28
N HIS A 26 12.43 5.31 3.37
CA HIS A 26 12.04 6.68 3.13
C HIS A 26 11.03 7.16 4.18
N GLY A 27 10.03 6.33 4.48
CA GLY A 27 8.95 6.58 5.44
C GLY A 27 7.77 7.40 4.88
N ASP A 28 7.92 7.95 3.67
CA ASP A 28 6.89 8.77 3.00
C ASP A 28 6.96 8.67 1.48
N PHE A 29 7.20 7.45 0.99
CA PHE A 29 7.40 7.18 -0.42
C PHE A 29 6.07 7.21 -1.18
N HIS A 30 5.71 8.36 -1.75
CA HIS A 30 4.49 8.53 -2.55
C HIS A 30 4.74 9.42 -3.77
N PRO A 31 3.84 9.43 -4.80
CA PRO A 31 4.11 10.09 -6.07
C PRO A 31 4.49 11.57 -5.96
N GLY A 32 3.89 12.31 -5.04
CA GLY A 32 4.25 13.71 -4.77
C GLY A 32 5.72 13.97 -4.36
N ASN A 33 6.42 12.96 -3.85
CA ASN A 33 7.82 13.03 -3.43
C ASN A 33 8.80 12.48 -4.47
N ILE A 34 8.33 12.07 -5.65
CA ILE A 34 9.16 11.55 -6.75
C ILE A 34 9.19 12.58 -7.86
N TRP A 35 10.34 13.23 -8.06
CA TRP A 35 10.52 14.25 -9.08
C TRP A 35 11.40 13.73 -10.21
N PHE A 36 10.78 13.50 -11.38
CA PHE A 36 11.48 13.08 -12.58
C PHE A 36 12.24 14.24 -13.21
N LYS A 37 13.54 14.04 -13.44
CA LYS A 37 14.37 14.94 -14.27
C LYS A 37 14.21 14.61 -15.75
N ASP A 38 14.11 13.31 -16.06
CA ASP A 38 13.79 12.77 -17.38
C ASP A 38 13.03 11.43 -17.24
N ALA A 39 13.04 10.57 -18.26
CA ALA A 39 12.32 9.30 -18.26
C ALA A 39 12.85 8.27 -17.23
N THR A 40 14.11 8.37 -16.83
CA THR A 40 14.78 7.36 -15.98
C THR A 40 15.52 7.95 -14.78
N ASP A 41 15.86 9.24 -14.81
CA ASP A 41 16.47 9.95 -13.68
C ASP A 41 15.39 10.68 -12.86
N PHE A 42 15.42 10.47 -11.55
CA PHE A 42 14.51 11.12 -10.61
C PHE A 42 15.21 11.43 -9.27
N VAL A 43 14.56 12.28 -8.48
CA VAL A 43 14.97 12.65 -7.12
C VAL A 43 13.84 12.32 -6.16
N LEU A 44 14.19 11.77 -4.99
CA LEU A 44 13.28 11.56 -3.87
C LEU A 44 13.38 12.74 -2.90
N LEU A 45 12.24 13.32 -2.55
CA LEU A 45 12.12 14.47 -1.66
C LEU A 45 11.49 14.07 -0.31
N ASP A 46 11.63 14.92 0.70
CA ASP A 46 10.95 14.81 1.99
C ASP A 46 11.20 13.49 2.75
N ARG A 47 12.48 13.13 2.87
CA ARG A 47 12.94 12.08 3.79
C ARG A 47 13.07 12.58 5.23
N SER A 48 12.05 13.27 5.73
CA SER A 48 12.05 13.91 7.06
C SER A 48 11.69 12.94 8.21
N ARG A 49 11.17 11.75 7.89
CA ARG A 49 10.74 10.74 8.87
C ARG A 49 11.90 9.90 9.38
N GLY A 50 11.67 9.18 10.48
CA GLY A 50 12.66 8.28 11.08
C GLY A 50 13.19 7.28 10.05
N PRO A 51 14.51 7.02 10.00
CA PRO A 51 15.10 6.34 8.86
C PRO A 51 14.92 4.82 8.88
N TRP A 52 14.39 4.24 9.96
CA TRP A 52 14.31 2.79 10.16
C TRP A 52 12.86 2.33 10.25
N GLY A 53 12.53 1.30 9.49
CA GLY A 53 11.20 0.71 9.49
C GLY A 53 11.15 -0.57 8.67
N GLU A 54 9.95 -0.96 8.30
CA GLU A 54 9.70 -2.15 7.51
C GLU A 54 9.49 -1.74 6.03
N PRO A 55 10.19 -2.35 5.05
CA PRO A 55 10.08 -1.96 3.63
C PRO A 55 8.67 -1.91 3.04
N ALA A 56 7.74 -2.73 3.55
CA ALA A 56 6.35 -2.73 3.14
C ALA A 56 5.64 -1.41 3.47
N ASP A 57 6.12 -0.62 4.41
CA ASP A 57 5.59 0.74 4.63
C ASP A 57 5.81 1.62 3.39
N ASP A 58 7.04 1.66 2.86
CA ASP A 58 7.36 2.40 1.63
C ASP A 58 6.64 1.80 0.42
N VAL A 59 6.68 0.47 0.26
CA VAL A 59 6.00 -0.20 -0.84
C VAL A 59 4.52 0.15 -0.85
N THR A 60 3.81 0.00 0.27
CA THR A 60 2.38 0.33 0.32
C THR A 60 2.10 1.84 0.24
N ALA A 61 3.01 2.70 0.71
CA ALA A 61 2.87 4.15 0.58
C ALA A 61 2.80 4.57 -0.89
N LEU A 62 3.55 3.92 -1.78
CA LEU A 62 3.48 4.16 -3.21
C LEU A 62 2.32 3.38 -3.84
N THR A 63 2.24 2.07 -3.63
CA THR A 63 1.33 1.20 -4.39
C THR A 63 -0.15 1.41 -4.05
N ILE A 64 -0.48 1.92 -2.86
CA ILE A 64 -1.87 2.31 -2.54
C ILE A 64 -2.42 3.31 -3.55
N ASN A 65 -1.59 4.15 -4.17
CA ASN A 65 -2.03 5.15 -5.12
C ASN A 65 -2.59 4.52 -6.40
N TYR A 66 -2.00 3.42 -6.88
CA TYR A 66 -2.56 2.68 -8.03
C TYR A 66 -3.96 2.16 -7.72
N ILE A 67 -4.14 1.57 -6.54
CA ILE A 67 -5.42 1.02 -6.08
C ILE A 67 -6.44 2.14 -5.88
N PHE A 68 -6.06 3.17 -5.12
CA PHE A 68 -6.93 4.28 -4.75
C PHE A 68 -7.40 5.08 -5.95
N PHE A 69 -6.50 5.55 -6.82
CA PHE A 69 -6.90 6.35 -7.97
C PHE A 69 -7.72 5.51 -8.97
N SER A 70 -7.44 4.22 -9.12
CA SER A 70 -8.31 3.38 -9.94
C SER A 70 -9.71 3.22 -9.35
N ILE A 71 -9.85 3.00 -8.04
CA ILE A 71 -11.18 3.00 -7.40
C ILE A 71 -11.85 4.37 -7.57
N MET A 72 -11.11 5.46 -7.41
CA MET A 72 -11.60 6.82 -7.55
C MET A 72 -12.13 7.11 -8.96
N HIS A 73 -11.51 6.59 -10.02
CA HIS A 73 -11.93 6.87 -11.39
C HIS A 73 -12.83 5.78 -11.99
N ASN A 74 -12.63 4.52 -11.62
CA ASN A 74 -13.22 3.36 -12.29
C ASN A 74 -14.10 2.48 -11.37
N GLY A 75 -13.94 2.56 -10.05
CA GLY A 75 -14.62 1.68 -9.09
C GLY A 75 -13.98 0.29 -8.91
N GLU A 76 -12.98 -0.04 -9.73
CA GLU A 76 -12.18 -1.27 -9.73
C GLU A 76 -10.71 -0.93 -10.06
N VAL A 77 -9.77 -1.84 -9.84
CA VAL A 77 -8.37 -1.69 -10.29
C VAL A 77 -8.23 -2.24 -11.71
N ARG A 78 -7.93 -1.38 -12.69
CA ARG A 78 -7.84 -1.78 -14.10
C ARG A 78 -6.90 -0.91 -14.93
N GLY A 79 -6.59 -1.37 -16.14
CA GLY A 79 -5.76 -0.65 -17.11
C GLY A 79 -4.39 -0.32 -16.55
N ALA A 80 -3.89 0.88 -16.84
CA ALA A 80 -2.56 1.34 -16.42
C ALA A 80 -2.35 1.27 -14.89
N TYR A 81 -3.41 1.35 -14.08
CA TYR A 81 -3.28 1.20 -12.62
C TYR A 81 -2.97 -0.23 -12.21
N LEU A 82 -3.60 -1.22 -12.85
CA LEU A 82 -3.32 -2.64 -12.57
C LEU A 82 -1.94 -3.02 -13.09
N GLU A 83 -1.63 -2.61 -14.33
CA GLU A 83 -0.32 -2.82 -14.94
C GLU A 83 0.82 -2.21 -14.10
N GLY A 84 0.68 -0.94 -13.69
CA GLY A 84 1.66 -0.27 -12.84
C GLY A 84 1.82 -0.91 -11.45
N LEU A 85 0.74 -1.43 -10.87
CA LEU A 85 0.79 -2.18 -9.62
C LEU A 85 1.58 -3.49 -9.78
N GLN A 86 1.29 -4.25 -10.84
CA GLN A 86 1.96 -5.52 -11.12
C GLN A 86 3.45 -5.31 -11.41
N LEU A 87 3.77 -4.41 -12.34
CA LEU A 87 5.15 -4.06 -12.69
C LEU A 87 5.95 -3.61 -11.47
N PHE A 88 5.36 -2.79 -10.58
CA PHE A 88 6.04 -2.35 -9.37
C PHE A 88 6.45 -3.54 -8.48
N PHE A 89 5.54 -4.49 -8.25
CA PHE A 89 5.81 -5.65 -7.40
C PHE A 89 6.77 -6.64 -8.06
N GLU A 90 6.63 -6.88 -9.36
CA GLU A 90 7.55 -7.70 -10.15
C GLU A 90 8.98 -7.14 -10.08
N ASP A 91 9.15 -5.85 -10.36
CA ASP A 91 10.45 -5.18 -10.33
C ASP A 91 11.01 -5.12 -8.91
N TYR A 92 10.21 -4.72 -7.92
CA TYR A 92 10.66 -4.65 -6.53
C TYR A 92 11.22 -5.99 -6.05
N VAL A 93 10.50 -7.09 -6.28
CA VAL A 93 10.93 -8.42 -5.82
C VAL A 93 12.12 -8.93 -6.64
N ARG A 94 12.14 -8.67 -7.95
CA ARG A 94 13.28 -9.04 -8.80
C ARG A 94 14.57 -8.36 -8.34
N GLU A 95 14.52 -7.06 -8.07
CA GLU A 95 15.72 -6.27 -7.70
C GLU A 95 16.12 -6.47 -6.23
N SER A 96 15.16 -6.61 -5.30
CA SER A 96 15.45 -6.73 -3.87
C SER A 96 15.61 -8.17 -3.37
N GLY A 97 15.02 -9.15 -4.06
CA GLY A 97 14.88 -10.52 -3.58
C GLY A 97 13.82 -10.71 -2.47
N ASP A 98 13.13 -9.66 -2.04
CA ASP A 98 12.22 -9.66 -0.89
C ASP A 98 10.84 -10.28 -1.21
N ASN A 99 10.81 -11.61 -1.32
CA ASN A 99 9.58 -12.39 -1.54
C ASN A 99 8.64 -12.41 -0.32
N GLU A 100 9.16 -12.08 0.86
CA GLU A 100 8.43 -12.05 2.11
C GLU A 100 7.53 -10.81 2.23
N VAL A 101 7.80 -9.75 1.46
CA VAL A 101 7.01 -8.51 1.44
C VAL A 101 5.51 -8.79 1.31
N TYR A 102 5.13 -9.73 0.44
CA TYR A 102 3.74 -10.13 0.21
C TYR A 102 3.02 -10.66 1.46
N SER A 103 3.77 -11.16 2.44
CA SER A 103 3.22 -11.72 3.68
C SER A 103 3.17 -10.71 4.82
N VAL A 104 3.63 -9.47 4.62
CA VAL A 104 3.72 -8.45 5.68
C VAL A 104 3.09 -7.08 5.32
N LEU A 105 2.75 -6.79 4.06
CA LEU A 105 2.17 -5.50 3.63
C LEU A 105 0.79 -5.19 4.24
N GLN A 106 0.07 -6.19 4.75
CA GLN A 106 -1.34 -6.11 5.11
C GLN A 106 -1.67 -4.97 6.09
N PRO A 107 -1.02 -4.85 7.27
CA PRO A 107 -1.27 -3.74 8.18
C PRO A 107 -0.90 -2.37 7.59
N PHE A 108 0.10 -2.32 6.70
CA PHE A 108 0.51 -1.07 6.04
C PHE A 108 -0.53 -0.63 5.00
N TYR A 109 -1.02 -1.55 4.17
CA TYR A 109 -2.15 -1.28 3.28
C TYR A 109 -3.41 -0.87 4.05
N ALA A 110 -3.69 -1.49 5.20
CA ALA A 110 -4.80 -1.09 6.05
C ALA A 110 -4.65 0.36 6.53
N PHE A 111 -3.46 0.74 7.01
CA PHE A 111 -3.16 2.11 7.41
C PHE A 111 -3.31 3.10 6.25
N ARG A 112 -2.65 2.84 5.12
CA ARG A 112 -2.72 3.69 3.92
C ARG A 112 -4.14 3.79 3.38
N GLY A 113 -4.90 2.70 3.43
CA GLY A 113 -6.32 2.64 3.09
C GLY A 113 -7.18 3.61 3.92
N VAL A 114 -6.99 3.64 5.24
CA VAL A 114 -7.72 4.58 6.12
C VAL A 114 -7.37 6.03 5.79
N VAL A 115 -6.10 6.31 5.46
CA VAL A 115 -5.64 7.66 5.06
C VAL A 115 -6.34 8.11 3.78
N VAL A 116 -6.36 7.30 2.72
CA VAL A 116 -7.02 7.67 1.46
C VAL A 116 -8.55 7.64 1.54
N ALA A 117 -9.12 6.94 2.52
CA ALA A 117 -10.55 6.98 2.81
C ALA A 117 -11.00 8.22 3.60
N ASN A 118 -10.07 9.08 4.05
CA ASN A 118 -10.39 10.25 4.87
C ASN A 118 -11.25 11.27 4.10
N PRO A 119 -12.42 11.69 4.64
CA PRO A 119 -13.30 12.65 3.97
C PRO A 119 -12.76 14.07 3.90
N LEU A 120 -11.83 14.45 4.78
CA LEU A 120 -11.18 15.76 4.73
C LEU A 120 -10.11 15.82 3.64
N PHE A 121 -9.41 14.71 3.38
CA PHE A 121 -8.36 14.67 2.37
C PHE A 121 -8.91 14.48 0.95
N TYR A 122 -10.01 13.72 0.83
CA TYR A 122 -10.64 13.44 -0.46
C TYR A 122 -12.14 13.69 -0.39
N PRO A 123 -12.61 14.95 -0.32
CA PRO A 123 -14.04 15.27 -0.13
C PRO A 123 -14.95 14.75 -1.24
N ASP A 124 -14.45 14.71 -2.48
CA ASP A 124 -15.23 14.30 -3.67
C ASP A 124 -15.38 12.77 -3.79
N LEU A 125 -14.73 12.00 -2.92
CA LEU A 125 -14.83 10.54 -2.93
C LEU A 125 -16.20 10.10 -2.40
N THR A 126 -16.99 9.50 -3.29
CA THR A 126 -18.34 8.99 -2.98
C THR A 126 -18.32 7.97 -1.84
N ILE A 127 -19.44 7.86 -1.12
CA ILE A 127 -19.63 6.87 -0.05
C ILE A 127 -19.37 5.43 -0.55
N GLU A 128 -19.83 5.08 -1.75
CA GLU A 128 -19.63 3.73 -2.29
C GLU A 128 -18.15 3.41 -2.55
N LYS A 129 -17.39 4.36 -3.09
CA LYS A 129 -15.94 4.20 -3.26
C LYS A 129 -15.20 4.08 -1.93
N ARG A 130 -15.62 4.83 -0.90
CA ARG A 130 -15.09 4.65 0.47
C ARG A 130 -15.41 3.27 1.01
N LYS A 131 -16.64 2.77 0.83
CA LYS A 131 -17.01 1.41 1.24
C LYS A 131 -16.14 0.37 0.54
N THR A 132 -15.85 0.53 -0.75
CA THR A 132 -14.91 -0.34 -1.48
C THR A 132 -13.52 -0.34 -0.84
N ILE A 133 -12.97 0.84 -0.48
CA ILE A 133 -11.68 0.92 0.24
C ILE A 133 -11.76 0.23 1.61
N PHE A 134 -12.87 0.36 2.33
CA PHE A 134 -13.05 -0.33 3.61
C PHE A 134 -13.23 -1.84 3.47
N ARG A 135 -13.76 -2.34 2.34
CA ARG A 135 -13.76 -3.77 2.02
C ARG A 135 -12.33 -4.24 1.74
N PHE A 136 -11.57 -3.51 0.94
CA PHE A 136 -10.14 -3.75 0.72
C PHE A 136 -9.37 -3.87 2.04
N ILE A 137 -9.51 -2.90 2.95
CA ILE A 137 -8.83 -2.90 4.26
C ILE A 137 -9.18 -4.15 5.08
N GLN A 138 -10.45 -4.55 5.11
CA GLN A 138 -10.86 -5.73 5.88
C GLN A 138 -10.33 -7.02 5.26
N ASN A 139 -10.46 -7.17 3.95
CA ASN A 139 -10.06 -8.36 3.22
C ASN A 139 -8.54 -8.53 3.19
N ILE A 140 -7.78 -7.44 3.03
CA ILE A 140 -6.32 -7.50 3.05
C ILE A 140 -5.78 -7.90 4.42
N LEU A 141 -6.41 -7.45 5.51
CA LEU A 141 -6.03 -7.84 6.87
C LEU A 141 -6.27 -9.33 7.17
N ASP A 142 -7.17 -9.99 6.43
CA ASP A 142 -7.41 -11.44 6.52
C ASP A 142 -6.53 -12.27 5.59
N ALA A 143 -5.89 -11.62 4.61
CA ALA A 143 -5.05 -12.29 3.65
C ALA A 143 -3.72 -12.69 4.29
N LYS A 144 -3.36 -13.97 4.17
CA LYS A 144 -2.02 -14.45 4.59
C LYS A 144 -0.91 -13.94 3.66
N ARG A 145 -1.25 -13.70 2.40
CA ARG A 145 -0.35 -13.24 1.35
C ARG A 145 -1.12 -12.32 0.41
N PHE A 146 -0.52 -11.21 0.04
CA PHE A 146 -1.03 -10.31 -0.98
C PHE A 146 -0.66 -10.82 -2.38
N GLU A 147 -1.62 -10.86 -3.28
CA GLU A 147 -1.45 -11.22 -4.69
C GLU A 147 -1.87 -10.01 -5.56
N PRO A 148 -0.93 -9.26 -6.15
CA PRO A 148 -1.25 -8.07 -6.96
C PRO A 148 -2.25 -8.36 -8.08
N GLU A 149 -2.13 -9.53 -8.71
CA GLU A 149 -3.02 -10.00 -9.80
C GLU A 149 -4.49 -10.10 -9.37
N LYS A 150 -4.71 -10.39 -8.09
CA LYS A 150 -6.02 -10.61 -7.48
C LYS A 150 -6.50 -9.39 -6.71
N VAL A 151 -5.93 -8.21 -6.97
CA VAL A 151 -6.24 -6.98 -6.21
C VAL A 151 -7.75 -6.69 -6.15
N ASN A 152 -8.48 -7.00 -7.23
CA ASN A 152 -9.93 -6.81 -7.29
C ASN A 152 -10.72 -7.77 -6.38
N GLU A 153 -10.21 -8.96 -6.07
CA GLU A 153 -10.86 -9.89 -5.14
C GLU A 153 -10.90 -9.31 -3.72
N TYR A 154 -9.93 -8.48 -3.34
CA TYR A 154 -9.96 -7.80 -2.04
C TYR A 154 -10.96 -6.64 -2.02
N LEU A 155 -11.43 -6.12 -3.16
CA LEU A 155 -12.40 -5.02 -3.19
C LEU A 155 -13.84 -5.45 -2.85
N GLY A 156 -14.13 -6.75 -2.94
CA GLY A 156 -15.43 -7.36 -2.65
C GLY A 156 -16.46 -7.18 -3.76
#